data_AF-A0A5D2QE73-F1
#
_entry.id   AF-A0A5D2QE73-F1
#
_cell.length_a   1.000
_cell.length_b   1.000
_cell.length_c   1.000
_cell.angle_alpha   90.00
_cell.angle_beta   90.00
_cell.angle_gamma   90.00
#
_symmetry.space_group_name_H-M   'P 1'
#
loop_
_entity.id
_entity.type
_entity.pdbx_description
1 polymer ?
#
loop_
_entity_poly.entity_id
_entity_poly.type
_entity_poly.pdbx_seq_one_letter_code
_entity_poly.pdbx_strand_id
1 'polypeptide(L)'
;MGFRWSDKHQVLVFKLCFLKETSQYFWPYWRCYFPNTQAIIYVVDSSDTDRIGIAKEEFHAILEEDELKGAIALIFANKQDLPGALDAAAVTEALELHKLKNRQWAIFKTCAVKGEGLFEGMDWLSNTLKSGGG
;
A
#
# COMPACT_ATOMS: atom_id res chain seq x y z
N MET A 1 14.44 -10.28 -14.40
CA MET A 1 14.35 -10.36 -12.93
C MET A 1 12.91 -10.68 -12.57
N GLY A 2 12.61 -11.96 -12.38
CA GLY A 2 11.29 -12.43 -11.97
C GLY A 2 11.34 -12.71 -10.47
N PHE A 3 10.54 -11.99 -9.69
CA PHE A 3 10.36 -12.30 -8.28
C PHE A 3 9.50 -13.56 -8.18
N ARG A 4 10.10 -14.69 -7.82
CA ARG A 4 9.37 -15.92 -7.44
C ARG A 4 9.45 -16.03 -5.93
N TRP A 5 8.35 -15.75 -5.26
CA TRP A 5 8.22 -15.85 -3.82
C TRP A 5 7.45 -17.14 -3.45
N SER A 6 7.84 -17.78 -2.35
CA SER A 6 7.49 -19.16 -1.99
C SER A 6 6.09 -19.27 -1.36
N ASP A 7 5.36 -20.34 -1.74
CA ASP A 7 3.96 -20.68 -1.37
C ASP A 7 3.69 -20.99 0.13
N LYS A 8 4.42 -20.38 1.09
CA LYS A 8 4.21 -20.65 2.54
C LYS A 8 3.69 -19.49 3.38
N HIS A 9 3.55 -18.29 2.81
CA HIS A 9 2.94 -17.17 3.50
C HIS A 9 2.09 -16.43 2.48
N GLN A 10 0.77 -16.67 2.49
CA GLN A 10 -0.14 -15.89 1.68
C GLN A 10 -0.23 -14.50 2.28
N VAL A 11 0.47 -13.56 1.66
CA VAL A 11 0.30 -12.13 1.88
C VAL A 11 0.32 -11.54 0.48
N LEU A 12 -0.71 -10.78 0.09
CA LEU A 12 -0.66 -9.70 -0.89
C LEU A 12 -2.07 -9.21 -1.27
N VAL A 13 -2.35 -7.92 -1.04
CA VAL A 13 -3.27 -7.17 -1.89
C VAL A 13 -2.49 -6.00 -2.48
N PHE A 14 -2.07 -6.15 -3.74
CA PHE A 14 -1.55 -5.06 -4.56
C PHE A 14 -2.74 -4.27 -5.11
N LYS A 15 -2.93 -3.02 -4.65
CA LYS A 15 -3.67 -2.03 -5.43
C LYS A 15 -2.66 -1.06 -6.05
N LEU A 16 -2.35 -1.30 -7.32
CA LEU A 16 -1.74 -0.30 -8.20
C LEU A 16 -2.83 0.70 -8.57
N CYS A 17 -2.95 1.80 -7.81
CA CYS A 17 -3.68 2.94 -8.35
C CYS A 17 -2.73 3.68 -9.30
N PHE A 18 -3.09 3.67 -10.58
CA PHE A 18 -2.41 4.20 -11.78
C PHE A 18 -1.51 3.25 -12.54
N LEU A 19 -2.15 2.38 -13.31
CA LEU A 19 -1.84 2.31 -14.74
C LEU A 19 -2.97 3.06 -15.46
N LYS A 20 -2.66 4.15 -16.16
CA LYS A 20 -3.58 4.69 -17.16
C LYS A 20 -3.77 3.62 -18.24
N GLU A 21 -5.03 3.45 -18.64
CA GLU A 21 -5.51 2.84 -19.88
C GLU A 21 -5.13 1.37 -20.15
N THR A 22 -6.02 0.45 -19.78
CA THR A 22 -6.87 -0.26 -20.76
C THR A 22 -8.01 -0.97 -20.03
N SER A 23 -9.23 -0.76 -20.52
CA SER A 23 -10.45 -1.56 -20.38
C SER A 23 -10.80 -2.17 -19.01
N GLN A 24 -11.89 -1.61 -18.43
CA GLN A 24 -13.10 -2.32 -18.00
C GLN A 24 -12.93 -3.84 -17.77
N TYR A 25 -13.28 -4.33 -16.57
CA TYR A 25 -13.20 -5.72 -16.06
C TYR A 25 -11.99 -6.06 -15.16
N PHE A 26 -11.93 -5.47 -13.96
CA PHE A 26 -11.15 -6.08 -12.87
C PHE A 26 -11.86 -5.95 -11.52
N TRP A 27 -13.14 -6.33 -11.46
CA TRP A 27 -13.97 -6.18 -10.26
C TRP A 27 -14.63 -7.45 -9.67
N PRO A 28 -14.33 -8.71 -10.09
CA PRO A 28 -14.75 -9.88 -9.30
C PRO A 28 -13.62 -10.66 -8.59
N TYR A 29 -12.34 -10.48 -8.95
CA TYR A 29 -11.25 -11.35 -8.45
C TYR A 29 -10.56 -10.88 -7.16
N TRP A 30 -10.83 -9.65 -6.70
CA TRP A 30 -10.19 -9.04 -5.53
C TRP A 30 -10.64 -9.68 -4.21
N ARG A 31 -11.90 -10.12 -4.12
CA ARG A 31 -12.47 -10.78 -2.94
C ARG A 31 -11.86 -12.14 -2.62
N CYS A 32 -11.17 -12.76 -3.56
CA CYS A 32 -10.56 -14.09 -3.38
C CYS A 32 -9.18 -14.06 -2.69
N TYR A 33 -8.60 -12.87 -2.47
CA TYR A 33 -7.28 -12.71 -1.81
C TYR A 33 -7.37 -12.35 -0.33
N PHE A 34 -8.56 -12.04 0.19
CA PHE A 34 -8.73 -11.57 1.56
C PHE A 34 -8.54 -12.60 2.69
N PRO A 35 -8.86 -13.90 2.51
CA PRO A 35 -8.64 -14.86 3.58
C PRO A 35 -7.16 -14.92 4.00
N ASN A 36 -6.89 -14.70 5.29
CA ASN A 36 -5.55 -14.70 5.90
C ASN A 36 -4.59 -13.56 5.50
N THR A 37 -5.10 -12.41 5.02
CA THR A 37 -4.23 -11.26 4.73
C THR A 37 -3.71 -10.62 6.03
N GLN A 38 -2.41 -10.78 6.30
CA GLN A 38 -1.76 -10.20 7.48
C GLN A 38 -1.29 -8.75 7.27
N ALA A 39 -1.16 -8.31 6.02
CA ALA A 39 -0.70 -6.97 5.67
C ALA A 39 -1.22 -6.47 4.32
N ILE A 40 -1.36 -5.15 4.22
CA ILE A 40 -1.75 -4.40 3.03
C ILE A 40 -0.55 -3.54 2.61
N ILE A 41 -0.24 -3.53 1.31
CA ILE A 41 0.73 -2.61 0.72
C ILE A 41 -0.02 -1.66 -0.20
N TYR A 42 -0.11 -0.39 0.19
CA TYR A 42 -0.82 0.65 -0.55
C TYR A 42 0.18 1.59 -1.23
N VAL A 43 0.15 1.66 -2.55
CA VAL A 43 1.08 2.50 -3.33
C VAL A 43 0.36 3.75 -3.80
N VAL A 44 0.85 4.91 -3.35
CA VAL A 44 0.37 6.23 -3.74
C VAL A 44 1.31 6.78 -4.81
N ASP A 45 0.76 7.16 -5.95
CA ASP A 45 1.49 8.04 -6.86
C ASP A 45 1.52 9.45 -6.26
N SER A 46 2.70 9.84 -5.77
CA SER A 46 2.85 11.10 -5.06
C SER A 46 2.87 12.31 -6.00
N SER A 47 3.03 12.10 -7.31
CA SER A 47 3.00 13.18 -8.30
C SER A 47 1.59 13.59 -8.72
N ASP A 48 0.59 12.77 -8.41
CA ASP A 48 -0.81 13.00 -8.80
C ASP A 48 -1.63 13.57 -7.64
N THR A 49 -1.44 14.86 -7.39
CA THR A 49 -2.10 15.58 -6.29
C THR A 49 -3.61 15.68 -6.47
N ASP A 50 -4.09 15.71 -7.71
CA ASP A 50 -5.52 15.88 -8.01
C ASP A 50 -6.34 14.65 -7.61
N ARG A 51 -5.73 13.46 -7.67
CA ARG A 51 -6.40 12.19 -7.38
C ARG A 51 -6.14 11.68 -5.97
N ILE A 52 -5.37 12.39 -5.15
CA ILE A 52 -5.05 11.93 -3.78
C ILE A 52 -6.28 11.85 -2.86
N GLY A 53 -7.28 12.70 -3.09
CA GLY A 53 -8.57 12.63 -2.37
C GLY A 53 -9.33 11.34 -2.67
N ILE A 54 -9.34 10.91 -3.94
CA ILE A 54 -9.92 9.63 -4.36
C ILE A 54 -9.13 8.47 -3.75
N ALA A 55 -7.79 8.55 -3.77
CA ALA A 55 -6.93 7.55 -3.15
C ALA A 55 -7.21 7.39 -1.65
N LYS A 56 -7.45 8.51 -0.93
CA LYS A 56 -7.88 8.48 0.47
C LYS A 56 -9.18 7.69 0.64
N GLU A 57 -10.22 8.04 -0.08
CA GLU A 57 -11.54 7.39 0.04
C GLU A 57 -11.43 5.88 -0.22
N GLU A 58 -10.72 5.49 -1.27
CA GLU A 58 -10.49 4.08 -1.59
C GLU A 58 -9.67 3.35 -0.52
N PHE A 59 -8.64 4.01 0.02
CA PHE A 59 -7.79 3.43 1.06
C PHE A 59 -8.59 3.14 2.33
N HIS A 60 -9.37 4.11 2.83
CA HIS A 60 -10.21 3.92 4.02
C HIS A 60 -11.30 2.87 3.78
N ALA A 61 -11.93 2.85 2.61
CA ALA A 61 -12.90 1.81 2.26
C ALA A 61 -12.30 0.39 2.31
N ILE A 62 -11.05 0.21 1.86
CA ILE A 62 -10.33 -1.07 1.97
C ILE A 62 -10.06 -1.42 3.45
N LEU A 63 -9.71 -0.44 4.29
CA LEU A 63 -9.42 -0.69 5.70
C LEU A 63 -10.67 -1.02 6.54
N GLU A 64 -11.86 -0.69 6.04
CA GLU A 64 -13.15 -0.98 6.69
C GLU A 64 -13.63 -2.43 6.46
N GLU A 65 -13.07 -3.14 5.47
CA GLU A 65 -13.40 -4.54 5.21
C GLU A 65 -13.05 -5.43 6.42
N ASP A 66 -14.00 -6.30 6.81
CA ASP A 66 -13.91 -7.10 8.03
C ASP A 66 -12.68 -8.01 8.04
N GLU A 67 -12.33 -8.59 6.90
CA GLU A 67 -11.17 -9.46 6.72
C GLU A 67 -9.84 -8.72 6.92
N LEU A 68 -9.84 -7.39 6.81
CA LEU A 68 -8.64 -6.56 6.86
C LEU A 68 -8.47 -5.81 8.17
N LYS A 69 -9.40 -5.89 9.13
CA LYS A 69 -9.37 -5.13 10.40
C LYS A 69 -8.06 -5.28 11.20
N GLY A 70 -7.43 -6.46 11.14
CA GLY A 70 -6.17 -6.75 11.84
C GLY A 70 -4.89 -6.58 11.00
N ALA A 71 -5.01 -6.27 9.71
CA ALA A 71 -3.86 -6.27 8.81
C ALA A 71 -2.94 -5.05 9.05
N ILE A 72 -1.62 -5.22 9.00
CA ILE A 72 -0.66 -4.10 9.02
C ILE A 72 -0.75 -3.32 7.70
N ALA A 73 -0.65 -2.00 7.71
CA ALA A 73 -0.66 -1.19 6.48
C ALA A 73 0.73 -0.59 6.18
N LEU A 74 1.32 -0.98 5.05
CA LEU A 74 2.51 -0.35 4.49
C LEU A 74 2.09 0.59 3.37
N ILE A 75 2.46 1.86 3.45
CA ILE A 75 2.19 2.87 2.42
C ILE A 75 3.50 3.21 1.70
N PHE A 76 3.45 3.24 0.38
CA PHE A 76 4.54 3.72 -0.45
C PHE A 76 4.15 5.05 -1.13
N ALA A 77 4.83 6.13 -0.75
CA ALA A 77 4.79 7.40 -1.45
C ALA A 77 5.71 7.32 -2.68
N ASN A 78 5.18 6.78 -3.78
CA ASN A 78 5.92 6.44 -4.99
C ASN A 78 6.04 7.61 -5.97
N LYS A 79 6.95 7.47 -6.95
CA LYS A 79 7.31 8.47 -7.97
C LYS A 79 8.04 9.69 -7.44
N GLN A 80 8.86 9.51 -6.40
CA GLN A 80 9.68 10.58 -5.82
C GLN A 80 10.74 11.14 -6.78
N ASP A 81 10.97 10.49 -7.93
CA ASP A 81 11.79 10.99 -9.02
C ASP A 81 11.14 12.10 -9.84
N LEU A 82 9.82 12.27 -9.77
CA LEU A 82 9.09 13.26 -10.54
C LEU A 82 9.01 14.61 -9.81
N PRO A 83 9.10 15.74 -10.54
CA PRO A 83 8.91 17.06 -9.94
C PRO A 83 7.48 17.21 -9.42
N GLY A 84 7.33 17.85 -8.26
CA GLY A 84 6.03 18.04 -7.62
C GLY A 84 5.49 16.81 -6.88
N ALA A 85 6.26 15.72 -6.80
CA ALA A 85 5.90 14.59 -5.97
C ALA A 85 5.79 14.99 -4.48
N LEU A 86 4.64 14.69 -3.88
CA LEU A 86 4.40 14.85 -2.46
C LEU A 86 5.35 13.98 -1.66
N ASP A 87 5.83 14.52 -0.54
CA ASP A 87 6.68 13.78 0.35
C ASP A 87 5.84 12.92 1.33
N ALA A 88 6.49 12.05 2.10
CA ALA A 88 5.80 11.16 3.02
C ALA A 88 4.93 11.91 4.05
N ALA A 89 5.33 13.10 4.50
CA ALA A 89 4.54 13.89 5.43
C ALA A 89 3.26 14.42 4.76
N ALA A 90 3.37 14.98 3.56
CA ALA A 90 2.22 15.47 2.81
C ALA A 90 1.25 14.33 2.44
N VAL A 91 1.75 13.15 2.06
CA VAL A 91 0.90 11.98 1.78
C VAL A 91 0.23 11.47 3.07
N THR A 92 0.93 11.51 4.21
CA THR A 92 0.37 11.14 5.52
C THR A 92 -0.83 12.00 5.88
N GLU A 93 -0.71 13.32 5.68
CA GLU A 93 -1.80 14.25 5.93
C GLU A 93 -2.93 14.07 4.92
N ALA A 94 -2.63 13.93 3.63
CA ALA A 94 -3.63 13.78 2.59
C ALA A 94 -4.46 12.50 2.72
N LEU A 95 -3.84 11.39 3.15
CA LEU A 95 -4.53 10.13 3.44
C LEU A 95 -5.11 10.06 4.85
N GLU A 96 -4.86 11.06 5.70
CA GLU A 96 -5.30 11.12 7.09
C GLU A 96 -4.85 9.89 7.91
N LEU A 97 -3.61 9.41 7.68
CA LEU A 97 -3.10 8.19 8.34
C LEU A 97 -3.06 8.32 9.87
N HIS A 98 -2.94 9.54 10.39
CA HIS A 98 -3.03 9.85 11.82
C HIS A 98 -4.37 9.45 12.47
N LYS A 99 -5.43 9.24 11.68
CA LYS A 99 -6.73 8.74 12.17
C LYS A 99 -6.71 7.23 12.43
N LEU A 100 -5.74 6.50 11.88
CA LEU A 100 -5.58 5.06 12.07
C LEU A 100 -4.97 4.76 13.44
N LYS A 101 -5.81 4.71 14.47
CA LYS A 101 -5.36 4.45 15.86
C LYS A 101 -5.27 2.97 16.22
N ASN A 102 -6.04 2.12 15.54
CA ASN A 102 -6.22 0.71 15.88
C ASN A 102 -5.41 -0.23 14.98
N ARG A 103 -4.44 0.29 14.23
CA ARG A 103 -3.67 -0.46 13.23
C ARG A 103 -2.24 0.06 13.17
N GLN A 104 -1.27 -0.85 13.07
CA GLN A 104 0.10 -0.48 12.77
C GLN A 104 0.25 -0.10 11.30
N TRP A 105 0.90 1.03 11.06
CA TRP A 105 1.19 1.50 9.71
C TRP A 105 2.54 2.20 9.63
N ALA A 106 3.11 2.23 8.44
CA ALA A 106 4.26 3.06 8.12
C ALA A 106 4.19 3.53 6.67
N ILE A 107 4.88 4.62 6.39
CA ILE A 107 4.99 5.20 5.05
C ILE A 107 6.46 5.35 4.66
N PHE A 108 6.78 4.99 3.42
CA PHE A 108 8.12 5.12 2.87
C PHE A 108 8.08 5.88 1.55
N LYS A 109 9.02 6.80 1.38
CA LYS A 109 9.29 7.46 0.08
C LYS A 109 9.89 6.42 -0.86
N THR A 110 9.35 6.29 -2.07
CA THR A 110 9.85 5.30 -3.03
C THR A 110 9.96 5.83 -4.45
N CYS A 111 10.91 5.25 -5.18
CA CYS A 111 11.03 5.40 -6.62
C CYS A 111 11.06 4.00 -7.23
N ALA A 112 9.90 3.50 -7.67
CA ALA A 112 9.80 2.14 -8.21
C ALA A 112 10.72 1.91 -9.44
N VAL A 113 10.98 2.94 -10.23
CA VAL A 113 11.86 2.83 -11.42
C VAL A 113 13.34 2.71 -11.06
N LYS A 114 13.76 3.29 -9.93
CA LYS A 114 15.14 3.19 -9.40
C LYS A 114 15.29 2.09 -8.35
N GLY A 115 14.18 1.58 -7.81
CA GLY A 115 14.15 0.62 -6.71
C GLY A 115 14.38 1.23 -5.32
N GLU A 116 14.46 2.55 -5.20
CA GLU A 116 14.74 3.25 -3.94
C GLU A 116 13.56 3.15 -2.97
N GLY A 117 13.85 2.91 -1.68
CA GLY A 117 12.86 2.89 -0.60
C GLY A 117 11.99 1.61 -0.53
N LEU A 118 12.04 0.77 -1.57
CA LEU A 118 11.25 -0.47 -1.63
C LEU A 118 11.76 -1.49 -0.61
N PHE A 119 13.07 -1.70 -0.54
CA PHE A 119 13.66 -2.68 0.36
C PHE A 119 13.45 -2.31 1.82
N GLU A 120 13.59 -1.03 2.15
CA GLU A 120 13.39 -0.48 3.49
C GLU A 120 11.95 -0.69 3.96
N GLY A 121 10.95 -0.39 3.11
CA GLY A 121 9.55 -0.62 3.47
C GLY A 121 9.22 -2.11 3.61
N MET A 122 9.80 -2.96 2.74
CA MET A 122 9.60 -4.41 2.83
C MET A 122 10.28 -5.03 4.06
N ASP A 123 11.46 -4.53 4.46
CA ASP A 123 12.16 -4.95 5.67
C ASP A 123 11.36 -4.56 6.92
N TRP A 124 10.88 -3.31 6.97
CA TRP A 124 9.97 -2.87 8.03
C TRP A 124 8.73 -3.76 8.14
N LEU A 125 8.11 -4.10 7.01
CA LEU A 125 6.92 -4.94 7.00
C LEU A 125 7.22 -6.36 7.49
N SER A 126 8.33 -6.95 7.03
CA SER A 126 8.76 -8.28 7.47
C SER A 126 9.01 -8.33 8.97
N ASN A 127 9.69 -7.31 9.51
CA ASN A 127 9.98 -7.22 10.93
C ASN A 127 8.71 -7.00 11.75
N THR A 128 7.79 -6.17 11.27
CA THR A 128 6.52 -5.89 11.95
C THR A 128 5.61 -7.13 11.97
N LEU A 129 5.54 -7.88 10.86
CA LEU A 129 4.80 -9.15 10.79
C LEU A 129 5.34 -10.21 11.77
N LYS A 130 6.67 -10.32 11.90
CA LYS A 130 7.31 -11.23 12.88
C LYS A 130 7.04 -10.80 14.33
N SER A 131 6.91 -9.49 14.56
CA SER A 131 6.68 -8.91 15.89
C SER A 131 5.22 -9.03 16.35
N GLY A 132 4.28 -8.99 15.41
CA GLY A 132 2.83 -9.02 15.68
C GLY A 132 2.21 -10.43 15.72
N GLY A 133 2.98 -11.49 15.45
CA GLY A 133 2.52 -12.88 15.42
C GLY A 133 2.70 -13.64 16.74
N GLY A 134 2.37 -13.00 17.88
CA GLY A 134 2.37 -13.61 19.21
C GLY A 134 1.04 -14.27 19.55
#